data_AF-A0A8T3PGT8-F1
#
_entry.id   AF-A0A8T3PGT8-F1
#
_cell.length_a   1.000
_cell.length_b   1.000
_cell.length_c   1.000
_cell.angle_alpha   90.00
_cell.angle_beta   90.00
_cell.angle_gamma   90.00
#
_symmetry.space_group_name_H-M   'P 1'
#
loop_
_entity.id
_entity.type
_entity.pdbx_description
1 polymer ?
#
loop_
_entity_poly.entity_id
_entity_poly.type
_entity_poly.pdbx_seq_one_letter_code
_entity_poly.pdbx_strand_id
1 'polypeptide(L)'
;MPSTELRQRAEEACARSAELRATATAAAETLTHRRAELQAVETRLERAQVAADPSVVAEAKGHAQHAYRRARQGADDERGAVAVWMREIDGLNRESRAARARLGQVRRDVTDAQQAADAAERIADAERIRAEMAIDACREARQQLAACEESDVAPAAAPTVPALVAADGPASLGDAPVERAPLVIERLVGGDRSVLHGVARQLADETGQEVTRVMLLLQELVEGLVASAADEGYLDFDEGHPFWGQFTLDEARVIVRALAGMGFRYHARDGWLGGRQPGPGELALALAYGGYDVRGVGGMPSASSIARLFDGARVATEDHLAVRAPSMTLDQVLSMLGGRADPLGELWDSWGRIRPLLLADPPSH
;
A
#
# COMPACT_ATOMS: atom_id res chain seq x y z
N MET A 1 17.47 -41.94 -1.33
CA MET A 1 18.79 -41.41 -0.91
C MET A 1 19.10 -41.97 0.47
N PRO A 2 20.36 -42.31 0.80
CA PRO A 2 20.71 -42.77 2.14
C PRO A 2 20.43 -41.70 3.21
N SER A 3 19.94 -42.11 4.38
CA SER A 3 19.56 -41.23 5.51
C SER A 3 20.71 -40.30 5.95
N THR A 4 21.98 -40.71 5.75
CA THR A 4 23.16 -39.87 5.99
C THR A 4 23.25 -38.65 5.08
N GLU A 5 22.93 -38.78 3.78
CA GLU A 5 22.94 -37.65 2.84
C GLU A 5 21.81 -36.66 3.15
N LEU A 6 20.64 -37.15 3.53
CA LEU A 6 19.53 -36.29 3.96
C LEU A 6 19.84 -35.54 5.25
N ARG A 7 20.58 -36.16 6.18
CA ARG A 7 21.04 -35.48 7.40
C ARG A 7 21.96 -34.32 7.09
N GLN A 8 22.97 -34.55 6.25
CA GLN A 8 23.89 -33.48 5.82
C GLN A 8 23.12 -32.35 5.12
N ARG A 9 22.16 -32.65 4.23
CA ARG A 9 21.34 -31.64 3.56
C ARG A 9 20.50 -30.82 4.55
N ALA A 10 19.91 -31.46 5.55
CA ALA A 10 19.15 -30.78 6.60
C ALA A 10 20.05 -29.86 7.45
N GLU A 11 21.24 -30.33 7.83
CA GLU A 11 22.23 -29.52 8.55
C GLU A 11 22.67 -28.29 7.74
N GLU A 12 23.01 -28.47 6.45
CA GLU A 12 23.39 -27.38 5.55
C GLU A 12 22.25 -26.36 5.33
N ALA A 13 21.03 -26.85 5.12
CA ALA A 13 19.85 -25.98 4.93
C ALA A 13 19.57 -25.14 6.19
N CYS A 14 19.65 -25.75 7.38
CA CYS A 14 19.41 -25.06 8.63
C CYS A 14 20.56 -24.11 9.02
N ALA A 15 21.81 -24.44 8.70
CA ALA A 15 22.93 -23.52 8.86
C ALA A 15 22.76 -22.28 7.97
N ARG A 16 22.38 -22.46 6.70
CA ARG A 16 22.09 -21.35 5.78
C ARG A 16 20.90 -20.49 6.24
N SER A 17 19.85 -21.13 6.77
CA SER A 17 18.71 -20.42 7.36
C SER A 17 19.14 -19.50 8.52
N ALA A 18 20.02 -19.98 9.41
CA ALA A 18 20.54 -19.19 10.51
C ALA A 18 21.37 -17.98 10.04
N GLU A 19 22.22 -18.18 9.03
CA GLU A 19 23.01 -17.11 8.40
C GLU A 19 22.11 -16.03 7.79
N LEU A 20 21.15 -16.42 6.95
CA LEU A 20 20.25 -15.47 6.29
C LEU A 20 19.35 -14.72 7.28
N ARG A 21 18.96 -15.35 8.38
CA ARG A 21 18.24 -14.67 9.47
C ARG A 21 19.09 -13.58 10.12
N ALA A 22 20.38 -13.84 10.32
CA ALA A 22 21.31 -12.83 10.84
C ALA A 22 21.46 -11.64 9.86
N THR A 23 21.58 -11.92 8.56
CA THR A 23 21.61 -10.89 7.51
C THR A 23 20.32 -10.06 7.49
N ALA A 24 19.15 -10.70 7.56
CA ALA A 24 17.85 -10.01 7.62
C ALA A 24 17.74 -9.10 8.87
N THR A 25 18.27 -9.56 10.01
CA THR A 25 18.29 -8.77 11.25
C THR A 25 19.16 -7.53 11.10
N ALA A 26 20.38 -7.67 10.56
CA ALA A 26 21.28 -6.55 10.29
C ALA A 26 20.69 -5.54 9.29
N ALA A 27 19.96 -6.02 8.28
CA ALA A 27 19.26 -5.16 7.33
C ALA A 27 18.13 -4.37 8.00
N ALA A 28 17.35 -5.00 8.88
CA ALA A 28 16.29 -4.34 9.65
C ALA A 28 16.83 -3.28 10.64
N GLU A 29 17.98 -3.55 11.28
CA GLU A 29 18.68 -2.56 12.11
C GLU A 29 19.14 -1.36 11.28
N THR A 30 19.68 -1.62 10.08
CA THR A 30 20.08 -0.56 9.13
C THR A 30 18.89 0.30 8.72
N LEU A 31 17.75 -0.31 8.40
CA LEU A 31 16.51 0.43 8.09
C LEU A 31 16.06 1.30 9.27
N THR A 32 16.09 0.76 10.49
CA THR A 32 15.73 1.49 11.71
C THR A 32 16.63 2.72 11.89
N HIS A 33 17.94 2.56 11.67
CA HIS A 33 18.89 3.67 11.72
C HIS A 33 18.60 4.74 10.65
N ARG A 34 18.35 4.35 9.40
CA ARG A 34 18.02 5.29 8.31
C ARG A 34 16.73 6.07 8.57
N ARG A 35 15.70 5.41 9.11
CA ARG A 35 14.44 6.09 9.50
C ARG A 35 14.67 7.11 10.61
N ALA A 36 15.52 6.80 11.60
CA ALA A 36 15.89 7.75 12.64
C ALA A 36 16.69 8.95 12.09
N GLU A 37 17.60 8.72 11.13
CA GLU A 37 18.32 9.80 10.45
C GLU A 37 17.37 10.72 9.68
N LEU A 38 16.44 10.15 8.91
CA LEU A 38 15.41 10.90 8.18
C LEU A 38 14.61 11.80 9.13
N GLN A 39 14.07 11.25 10.21
CA GLN A 39 13.32 12.00 11.22
C GLN A 39 14.17 13.13 11.84
N ALA A 40 15.45 12.89 12.09
CA ALA A 40 16.36 13.92 12.60
C ALA A 40 16.59 15.04 11.57
N VAL A 41 16.63 14.74 10.27
CA VAL A 41 16.74 15.74 9.21
C VAL A 41 15.44 16.54 9.08
N GLU A 42 14.28 15.90 9.14
CA GLU A 42 12.97 16.57 9.12
C GLU A 42 12.81 17.55 10.29
N THR A 43 13.21 17.14 11.50
CA THR A 43 13.23 18.04 12.66
C THR A 43 14.15 19.26 12.43
N ARG A 44 15.29 19.07 11.73
CA ARG A 44 16.16 20.19 11.35
C ARG A 44 15.52 21.07 10.28
N LEU A 45 14.73 20.50 9.36
CA LEU A 45 14.02 21.23 8.33
C LEU A 45 13.00 22.19 8.94
N GLU A 46 12.21 21.74 9.90
CA GLU A 46 11.23 22.57 10.62
C GLU A 46 11.92 23.78 11.28
N ARG A 47 13.02 23.55 12.01
CA ARG A 47 13.81 24.64 12.63
C ARG A 47 14.37 25.61 11.58
N ALA A 48 14.84 25.09 10.44
CA ALA A 48 15.37 25.91 9.36
C ALA A 48 14.27 26.73 8.66
N GLN A 49 13.06 26.20 8.54
CA GLN A 49 11.90 26.92 8.01
C GLN A 49 11.52 28.10 8.89
N VAL A 50 11.42 27.90 10.21
CA VAL A 50 11.15 28.97 11.17
C VAL A 50 12.23 30.07 11.09
N ALA A 51 13.51 29.68 11.06
CA ALA A 51 14.61 30.64 10.98
C ALA A 51 14.65 31.41 9.64
N ALA A 52 14.10 30.85 8.56
CA ALA A 52 14.05 31.47 7.24
C ALA A 52 12.74 32.21 6.94
N ASP A 53 11.81 32.25 7.90
CA ASP A 53 10.49 32.85 7.75
C ASP A 53 10.61 34.36 7.43
N PRO A 54 10.05 34.81 6.29
CA PRO A 54 10.03 36.22 5.92
C PRO A 54 9.32 37.12 6.94
N SER A 55 8.32 36.62 7.66
CA SER A 55 7.53 37.39 8.62
C SER A 55 8.36 37.79 9.85
N VAL A 56 9.13 36.85 10.40
CA VAL A 56 10.07 37.07 11.51
C VAL A 56 11.12 38.11 11.13
N VAL A 57 11.67 38.02 9.91
CA VAL A 57 12.63 39.01 9.41
C VAL A 57 11.99 40.39 9.23
N ALA A 58 10.74 40.45 8.75
CA ALA A 58 10.00 41.69 8.59
C ALA A 58 9.69 42.35 9.93
N GLU A 59 9.29 41.57 10.94
CA GLU A 59 9.05 42.05 12.30
C GLU A 59 10.34 42.60 12.93
N ALA A 60 11.45 41.87 12.84
CA ALA A 60 12.75 42.33 13.33
C ALA A 60 13.19 43.65 12.67
N LYS A 61 12.99 43.77 11.35
CA LYS A 61 13.24 45.02 10.63
C LYS A 61 12.30 46.15 11.07
N GLY A 62 11.04 45.83 11.36
CA GLY A 62 10.07 46.77 11.93
C GLY A 62 10.52 47.32 13.28
N HIS A 63 10.99 46.45 14.19
CA HIS A 63 11.56 46.84 15.47
C HIS A 63 12.81 47.72 15.32
N ALA A 64 13.75 47.34 14.44
CA ALA A 64 14.93 48.14 14.13
C ALA A 64 14.56 49.53 13.57
N GLN A 65 13.55 49.58 12.68
CA GLN A 65 13.06 50.84 12.12
C GLN A 65 12.38 51.72 13.18
N HIS A 66 11.58 51.14 14.08
CA HIS A 66 10.98 51.86 15.20
C HIS A 66 12.03 52.40 16.19
N ALA A 67 13.06 51.61 16.49
CA ALA A 67 14.18 52.03 17.33
C ALA A 67 14.93 53.21 16.72
N TYR A 68 15.24 53.14 15.42
CA TYR A 68 15.86 54.25 14.68
C TYR A 68 15.01 55.52 14.71
N ARG A 69 13.69 55.43 14.46
CA ARG A 69 12.79 56.61 14.51
C ARG A 69 12.79 57.26 15.89
N ARG A 70 12.75 56.48 16.97
CA ARG A 70 12.84 57.00 18.35
C ARG A 70 14.17 57.68 18.62
N ALA A 71 15.29 57.06 18.23
CA ALA A 71 16.62 57.63 18.39
C ALA A 71 16.76 58.97 17.64
N ARG A 72 16.23 59.04 16.41
CA ARG A 72 16.25 60.25 15.58
C ARG A 72 15.46 61.41 16.19
N GLN A 73 14.37 61.15 16.92
CA GLN A 73 13.55 62.20 17.53
C GLN A 73 14.24 62.90 18.72
N GLY A 74 15.29 62.31 19.28
CA GLY A 74 15.98 62.85 20.46
C GLY A 74 17.48 63.08 20.30
N ALA A 75 18.04 62.95 19.09
CA ALA A 75 19.49 63.00 18.86
C ALA A 75 19.93 64.27 18.10
N ASP A 76 20.99 64.92 18.59
CA ASP A 76 21.71 65.97 17.87
C ASP A 76 22.62 65.40 16.75
N ASP A 77 22.98 64.10 16.82
CA ASP A 77 23.80 63.39 15.83
C ASP A 77 22.98 62.40 14.98
N GLU A 78 22.36 62.90 13.92
CA GLU A 78 21.61 62.09 12.95
C GLU A 78 22.49 61.04 12.24
N ARG A 79 23.78 61.36 11.99
CA ARG A 79 24.67 60.47 11.24
C ARG A 79 25.02 59.23 12.06
N GLY A 80 25.28 59.40 13.36
CA GLY A 80 25.50 58.29 14.29
C GLY A 80 24.31 57.34 14.34
N ALA A 81 23.08 57.87 14.45
CA ALA A 81 21.85 57.08 14.48
C ALA A 81 21.63 56.27 13.17
N VAL A 82 21.91 56.88 12.01
CA VAL A 82 21.83 56.19 10.71
C VAL A 82 22.86 55.07 10.60
N ALA A 83 24.10 55.30 11.05
CA ALA A 83 25.15 54.28 10.99
C ALA A 83 24.83 53.05 11.87
N VAL A 84 24.23 53.25 13.04
CA VAL A 84 23.76 52.15 13.91
C VAL A 84 22.66 51.34 13.22
N TRP A 85 21.64 52.03 12.71
CA TRP A 85 20.52 51.38 12.02
C TRP A 85 20.96 50.59 10.78
N MET A 86 21.83 51.17 9.93
CA MET A 86 22.36 50.48 8.74
C MET A 86 23.11 49.19 9.12
N ARG A 87 23.96 49.22 10.17
CA ARG A 87 24.66 48.02 10.65
C ARG A 87 23.71 46.93 11.12
N GLU A 88 22.63 47.31 11.81
CA GLU A 88 21.59 46.39 12.29
C GLU A 88 20.83 45.75 11.12
N ILE A 89 20.37 46.55 10.16
CA ILE A 89 19.69 46.06 8.95
C ILE A 89 20.60 45.15 8.12
N ASP A 90 21.88 45.51 7.96
CA ASP A 90 22.85 44.68 7.27
C ASP A 90 23.10 43.35 8.00
N GLY A 91 23.10 43.37 9.34
CA GLY A 91 23.10 42.17 10.19
C GLY A 91 21.92 41.25 9.89
N LEU A 92 20.69 41.77 10.00
CA LEU A 92 19.45 41.03 9.73
C LEU A 92 19.42 40.48 8.29
N ASN A 93 19.90 41.25 7.32
CA ASN A 93 19.98 40.82 5.92
C ASN A 93 20.99 39.67 5.73
N ARG A 94 22.16 39.71 6.37
CA ARG A 94 23.14 38.61 6.33
C ARG A 94 22.59 37.35 6.98
N GLU A 95 21.97 37.48 8.16
CA GLU A 95 21.36 36.36 8.88
C GLU A 95 20.24 35.71 8.06
N SER A 96 19.36 36.52 7.46
CA SER A 96 18.28 36.02 6.59
C SER A 96 18.82 35.26 5.37
N ARG A 97 19.87 35.77 4.71
CA ARG A 97 20.52 35.05 3.59
C ARG A 97 21.14 33.74 4.05
N ALA A 98 21.83 33.74 5.19
CA ALA A 98 22.41 32.53 5.76
C ALA A 98 21.33 31.50 6.16
N ALA A 99 20.20 31.93 6.72
CA ALA A 99 19.08 31.07 7.06
C ALA A 99 18.46 30.41 5.82
N ARG A 100 18.24 31.17 4.74
CA ARG A 100 17.74 30.63 3.46
C ARG A 100 18.72 29.66 2.81
N ALA A 101 20.03 29.94 2.86
CA ALA A 101 21.05 29.02 2.38
C ALA A 101 21.04 27.70 3.16
N ARG A 102 20.92 27.76 4.49
CA ARG A 102 20.76 26.57 5.35
C ARG A 102 19.47 25.80 5.04
N LEU A 103 18.34 26.48 4.86
CA LEU A 103 17.09 25.83 4.47
C LEU A 103 17.23 25.09 3.13
N GLY A 104 17.91 25.70 2.15
CA GLY A 104 18.20 25.06 0.87
C GLY A 104 19.07 23.81 1.01
N GLN A 105 20.06 23.83 1.92
CA GLN A 105 20.88 22.64 2.22
C GLN A 105 20.05 21.55 2.89
N VAL A 106 19.31 21.88 3.96
CA VAL A 106 18.53 20.88 4.71
C VAL A 106 17.46 20.24 3.84
N ARG A 107 16.85 20.96 2.89
CA ARG A 107 15.93 20.36 1.91
C ARG A 107 16.59 19.28 1.04
N ARG A 108 17.86 19.47 0.64
CA ARG A 108 18.62 18.43 -0.08
C ARG A 108 18.90 17.25 0.84
N ASP A 109 19.33 17.53 2.06
CA ASP A 109 19.60 16.48 3.05
C ASP A 109 18.35 15.62 3.32
N VAL A 110 17.14 16.20 3.32
CA VAL A 110 15.87 15.45 3.44
C VAL A 110 15.68 14.51 2.25
N THR A 111 15.84 15.01 1.03
CA THR A 111 15.72 14.18 -0.18
C THR A 111 16.72 13.02 -0.17
N ASP A 112 17.98 13.29 0.21
CA ASP A 112 19.03 12.27 0.27
C ASP A 112 18.72 11.23 1.37
N ALA A 113 18.28 11.67 2.55
CA ALA A 113 17.89 10.79 3.66
C ALA A 113 16.67 9.93 3.30
N GLN A 114 15.68 10.50 2.60
CA GLN A 114 14.50 9.77 2.12
C GLN A 114 14.92 8.65 1.16
N GLN A 115 15.73 8.98 0.15
CA GLN A 115 16.22 7.99 -0.81
C GLN A 115 17.03 6.87 -0.13
N ALA A 116 17.83 7.20 0.87
CA ALA A 116 18.59 6.22 1.65
C ALA A 116 17.69 5.31 2.50
N ALA A 117 16.62 5.87 3.10
CA ALA A 117 15.63 5.10 3.84
C ALA A 117 14.85 4.14 2.92
N ASP A 118 14.37 4.62 1.77
CA ASP A 118 13.66 3.81 0.79
C ASP A 118 14.54 2.67 0.23
N ALA A 119 15.84 2.95 0.02
CA ALA A 119 16.80 1.93 -0.40
C ALA A 119 17.03 0.87 0.68
N ALA A 120 17.18 1.29 1.94
CA ALA A 120 17.33 0.37 3.07
C ALA A 120 16.08 -0.49 3.28
N GLU A 121 14.88 0.05 3.03
CA GLU A 121 13.61 -0.68 3.12
C GLU A 121 13.55 -1.83 2.11
N ARG A 122 13.83 -1.54 0.83
CA ARG A 122 13.89 -2.57 -0.22
C ARG A 122 14.91 -3.67 0.10
N ILE A 123 16.05 -3.32 0.68
CA ILE A 123 17.07 -4.30 1.08
C ILE A 123 16.56 -5.15 2.25
N ALA A 124 16.00 -4.52 3.29
CA ALA A 124 15.46 -5.24 4.45
C ALA A 124 14.35 -6.22 4.05
N ASP A 125 13.44 -5.82 3.15
CA ASP A 125 12.40 -6.70 2.62
C ASP A 125 12.97 -7.87 1.83
N ALA A 126 13.95 -7.61 0.95
CA ALA A 126 14.60 -8.67 0.18
C ALA A 126 15.31 -9.70 1.08
N GLU A 127 16.03 -9.25 2.11
CA GLU A 127 16.69 -10.15 3.05
C GLU A 127 15.70 -10.91 3.94
N ARG A 128 14.59 -10.28 4.34
CA ARG A 128 13.50 -10.95 5.07
C ARG A 128 12.92 -12.10 4.26
N ILE A 129 12.56 -11.87 3.00
CA ILE A 129 12.01 -12.89 2.10
C ILE A 129 13.01 -14.05 1.93
N ARG A 130 14.30 -13.75 1.72
CA ARG A 130 15.34 -14.79 1.62
C ARG A 130 15.46 -15.62 2.89
N ALA A 131 15.40 -14.97 4.05
CA ALA A 131 15.43 -15.68 5.33
C ALA A 131 14.20 -16.58 5.52
N GLU A 132 13.00 -16.11 5.18
CA GLU A 132 11.75 -16.89 5.21
C GLU A 132 11.84 -18.13 4.31
N MET A 133 12.26 -17.95 3.05
CA MET A 133 12.48 -19.07 2.11
C MET A 133 13.49 -20.09 2.65
N ALA A 134 14.56 -19.63 3.32
CA ALA A 134 15.56 -20.52 3.89
C ALA A 134 15.06 -21.27 5.14
N ILE A 135 14.19 -20.64 5.95
CA ILE A 135 13.50 -21.29 7.06
C ILE A 135 12.60 -22.41 6.54
N ASP A 136 11.84 -22.17 5.48
CA ASP A 136 10.97 -23.18 4.88
C ASP A 136 11.79 -24.33 4.29
N ALA A 137 12.89 -24.04 3.59
CA ALA A 137 13.80 -25.07 3.08
C ALA A 137 14.44 -25.92 4.20
N CYS A 138 14.82 -25.31 5.34
CA CYS A 138 15.27 -26.05 6.52
C CYS A 138 14.15 -26.94 7.09
N ARG A 139 12.91 -26.44 7.16
CA ARG A 139 11.75 -27.22 7.63
C ARG A 139 11.50 -28.43 6.72
N GLU A 140 11.48 -28.22 5.41
CA GLU A 140 11.28 -29.27 4.40
C GLU A 140 12.37 -30.34 4.49
N ALA A 141 13.65 -29.93 4.55
CA ALA A 141 14.77 -30.86 4.67
C ALA A 141 14.69 -31.71 5.95
N ARG A 142 14.23 -31.14 7.06
CA ARG A 142 14.00 -31.89 8.32
C ARG A 142 12.83 -32.87 8.21
N GLN A 143 11.75 -32.50 7.52
CA GLN A 143 10.62 -33.40 7.26
C GLN A 143 11.03 -34.58 6.38
N GLN A 144 11.83 -34.33 5.33
CA GLN A 144 12.36 -35.39 4.47
C GLN A 144 13.29 -36.35 5.23
N LEU A 145 14.16 -35.82 6.11
CA LEU A 145 15.00 -36.64 6.98
C LEU A 145 14.17 -37.51 7.92
N ALA A 146 13.17 -36.92 8.60
CA ALA A 146 12.30 -37.65 9.51
C ALA A 146 11.55 -38.79 8.80
N ALA A 147 10.99 -38.54 7.62
CA ALA A 147 10.29 -39.56 6.82
C ALA A 147 11.22 -40.72 6.41
N CYS A 148 12.50 -40.42 6.13
CA CYS A 148 13.50 -41.43 5.80
C CYS A 148 13.86 -42.29 7.04
N GLU A 149 14.08 -41.64 8.18
CA GLU A 149 14.39 -42.33 9.45
C GLU A 149 13.20 -43.18 9.94
N GLU A 150 11.96 -42.74 9.76
CA GLU A 150 10.75 -43.54 10.05
C GLU A 150 10.65 -44.78 9.14
N SER A 151 11.01 -44.65 7.86
CA SER A 151 11.02 -45.76 6.91
C SER A 151 12.10 -46.81 7.22
N ASP A 152 13.23 -46.40 7.81
CA ASP A 152 14.29 -47.31 8.28
C ASP A 152 13.88 -48.07 9.57
N VAL A 153 13.00 -47.49 10.39
CA VAL A 153 12.55 -48.07 11.68
C VAL A 153 11.33 -48.98 11.52
N ALA A 154 10.48 -48.77 10.50
CA ALA A 154 9.29 -49.58 10.28
C ALA A 154 9.66 -50.97 9.67
N PRO A 155 9.38 -52.10 10.35
CA PRO A 155 9.49 -53.41 9.73
C PRO A 155 8.46 -53.54 8.59
N ALA A 156 8.87 -54.13 7.47
CA ALA A 156 8.07 -54.35 6.28
C ALA A 156 6.74 -55.07 6.58
N ALA A 157 5.68 -54.31 6.82
CA ALA A 157 4.31 -54.81 6.87
C ALA A 157 3.78 -54.91 5.43
N ALA A 158 3.22 -56.09 5.11
CA ALA A 158 2.75 -56.48 3.78
C ALA A 158 1.73 -55.49 3.15
N PRO A 159 1.70 -55.40 1.81
CA PRO A 159 0.83 -54.45 1.11
C PRO A 159 -0.64 -54.89 1.18
N THR A 160 -1.50 -53.99 1.66
CA THR A 160 -2.97 -54.15 1.56
C THR A 160 -3.54 -53.06 0.66
N VAL A 161 -3.94 -53.49 -0.54
CA VAL A 161 -4.93 -53.02 -1.54
C VAL A 161 -5.42 -51.55 -1.51
N PRO A 162 -5.48 -50.86 -2.69
CA PRO A 162 -5.90 -49.46 -2.81
C PRO A 162 -7.39 -49.27 -3.08
N ALA A 163 -7.99 -48.20 -2.54
CA ALA A 163 -9.16 -47.52 -3.11
C ALA A 163 -9.49 -46.23 -2.34
N LEU A 164 -9.33 -45.06 -2.95
CA LEU A 164 -10.43 -44.33 -3.60
C LEU A 164 -9.85 -43.04 -4.22
N VAL A 165 -10.11 -42.89 -5.52
CA VAL A 165 -9.81 -41.68 -6.30
C VAL A 165 -10.87 -40.64 -5.94
N ALA A 166 -10.49 -39.57 -5.25
CA ALA A 166 -11.27 -38.33 -5.19
C ALA A 166 -10.73 -37.40 -6.27
N ALA A 167 -11.55 -37.15 -7.28
CA ALA A 167 -11.25 -36.23 -8.37
C ALA A 167 -11.49 -34.80 -7.90
N ASP A 168 -10.43 -34.10 -7.49
CA ASP A 168 -10.39 -32.64 -7.41
C ASP A 168 -9.91 -32.09 -8.76
N GLY A 169 -10.79 -31.38 -9.45
CA GLY A 169 -10.38 -30.39 -10.46
C GLY A 169 -10.46 -29.00 -9.83
N PRO A 170 -9.41 -28.15 -9.86
CA PRO A 170 -9.45 -26.85 -9.22
C PRO A 170 -10.37 -25.90 -10.00
N ALA A 171 -11.46 -25.47 -9.37
CA ALA A 171 -12.27 -24.36 -9.86
C ALA A 171 -11.40 -23.08 -9.95
N SER A 172 -11.46 -22.40 -11.10
CA SER A 172 -10.75 -21.16 -11.41
C SER A 172 -11.77 -20.14 -11.93
N LEU A 173 -11.61 -18.87 -11.58
CA LEU A 173 -12.41 -17.74 -12.07
C LEU A 173 -12.08 -17.37 -13.54
N GLY A 174 -10.99 -17.93 -14.11
CA GLY A 174 -10.38 -17.46 -15.37
C GLY A 174 -10.79 -18.14 -16.68
N ASP A 175 -11.68 -19.13 -16.69
CA ASP A 175 -12.15 -19.76 -17.94
C ASP A 175 -13.42 -19.06 -18.47
N ALA A 176 -13.32 -18.47 -19.67
CA ALA A 176 -14.38 -17.71 -20.36
C ALA A 176 -15.38 -18.60 -21.15
N PRO A 177 -16.40 -17.99 -21.79
CA PRO A 177 -17.74 -17.74 -21.28
C PRO A 177 -18.68 -18.90 -21.62
N VAL A 178 -18.96 -19.75 -20.64
CA VAL A 178 -20.20 -20.53 -20.61
C VAL A 178 -21.04 -19.88 -19.53
N GLU A 179 -22.37 -19.78 -19.72
CA GLU A 179 -23.34 -19.33 -18.72
C GLU A 179 -23.21 -20.15 -17.42
N ARG A 180 -22.18 -19.87 -16.63
CA ARG A 180 -22.04 -20.41 -15.29
C ARG A 180 -22.83 -19.51 -14.35
N ALA A 181 -23.42 -20.12 -13.33
CA ALA A 181 -23.98 -19.34 -12.24
C ALA A 181 -22.86 -18.50 -11.60
N PRO A 182 -23.15 -17.26 -11.18
CA PRO A 182 -22.17 -16.44 -10.50
C PRO A 182 -21.77 -17.11 -9.19
N LEU A 183 -20.47 -17.17 -8.90
CA LEU A 183 -19.96 -17.78 -7.68
C LEU A 183 -20.41 -17.00 -6.44
N VAL A 184 -20.32 -17.64 -5.27
CA VAL A 184 -20.61 -17.00 -3.99
C VAL A 184 -19.87 -15.67 -3.82
N ILE A 185 -18.55 -15.62 -4.09
CA ILE A 185 -17.77 -14.37 -3.96
C ILE A 185 -18.26 -13.26 -4.89
N GLU A 186 -18.65 -13.59 -6.12
CA GLU A 186 -19.18 -12.62 -7.09
C GLU A 186 -20.51 -12.04 -6.58
N ARG A 187 -21.39 -12.86 -6.01
CA ARG A 187 -22.63 -12.38 -5.38
C ARG A 187 -22.41 -11.55 -4.12
N LEU A 188 -21.42 -11.93 -3.29
CA LEU A 188 -21.07 -11.19 -2.09
C LEU A 188 -20.57 -9.79 -2.44
N VAL A 189 -19.67 -9.69 -3.42
CA VAL A 189 -19.16 -8.43 -3.95
C VAL A 189 -20.26 -7.58 -4.58
N GLY A 190 -21.22 -8.22 -5.28
CA GLY A 190 -22.45 -7.58 -5.75
C GLY A 190 -23.42 -7.12 -4.65
N GLY A 191 -23.11 -7.37 -3.38
CA GLY A 191 -23.88 -6.90 -2.22
C GLY A 191 -25.04 -7.81 -1.81
N ASP A 192 -25.03 -9.09 -2.19
CA ASP A 192 -26.09 -10.03 -1.84
C ASP A 192 -26.08 -10.42 -0.35
N ARG A 193 -26.95 -9.77 0.42
CA ARG A 193 -27.06 -9.98 1.87
C ARG A 193 -27.54 -11.37 2.26
N SER A 194 -28.32 -12.03 1.40
CA SER A 194 -28.83 -13.39 1.68
C SER A 194 -27.71 -14.42 1.57
N VAL A 195 -26.86 -14.28 0.55
CA VAL A 195 -25.65 -15.10 0.38
C VAL A 195 -24.67 -14.84 1.52
N LEU A 196 -24.45 -13.57 1.90
CA LEU A 196 -23.59 -13.22 3.04
C LEU A 196 -24.03 -13.91 4.33
N HIS A 197 -25.33 -13.85 4.63
CA HIS A 197 -25.86 -14.48 5.83
C HIS A 197 -25.75 -16.01 5.79
N GLY A 198 -26.01 -16.63 4.63
CA GLY A 198 -25.89 -18.08 4.44
C GLY A 198 -24.46 -18.58 4.64
N VAL A 199 -23.49 -17.93 3.99
CA VAL A 199 -22.06 -18.27 4.10
C VAL A 199 -21.55 -18.06 5.52
N ALA A 200 -21.92 -16.94 6.15
CA ALA A 200 -21.50 -16.66 7.52
C ALA A 200 -22.04 -17.69 8.52
N ARG A 201 -23.28 -18.15 8.34
CA ARG A 201 -23.86 -19.19 9.17
C ARG A 201 -23.13 -20.52 9.00
N GLN A 202 -22.87 -20.92 7.75
CA GLN A 202 -22.14 -22.15 7.47
C GLN A 202 -20.73 -22.13 8.08
N LEU A 203 -20.01 -21.02 7.92
CA LEU A 203 -18.69 -20.86 8.49
C LEU A 203 -18.70 -20.86 10.02
N ALA A 204 -19.66 -20.18 10.64
CA ALA A 204 -19.84 -20.19 12.09
C ALA A 204 -20.07 -21.61 12.63
N ASP A 205 -20.88 -22.41 11.93
CA ASP A 205 -21.13 -23.81 12.29
C ASP A 205 -19.84 -24.66 12.15
N GLU A 206 -18.99 -24.39 11.17
CA GLU A 206 -17.72 -25.12 10.92
C GLU A 206 -16.55 -24.70 11.83
N THR A 207 -16.47 -23.43 12.22
CA THR A 207 -15.38 -22.86 13.02
C THR A 207 -15.73 -22.72 14.50
N GLY A 208 -17.01 -22.80 14.85
CA GLY A 208 -17.51 -22.52 16.21
C GLY A 208 -17.51 -21.03 16.58
N GLN A 209 -17.33 -20.14 15.61
CA GLN A 209 -17.39 -18.70 15.83
C GLN A 209 -18.84 -18.17 15.85
N GLU A 210 -19.04 -17.00 16.43
CA GLU A 210 -20.33 -16.29 16.38
C GLU A 210 -20.65 -15.83 14.94
N VAL A 211 -21.87 -16.11 14.46
CA VAL A 211 -22.33 -15.73 13.11
C VAL A 211 -22.11 -14.24 12.84
N THR A 212 -22.42 -13.37 13.81
CA THR A 212 -22.23 -11.92 13.70
C THR A 212 -20.77 -11.53 13.48
N ARG A 213 -19.83 -12.24 14.12
CA ARG A 213 -18.39 -12.00 13.95
C ARG A 213 -17.94 -12.37 12.55
N VAL A 214 -18.35 -13.55 12.07
CA VAL A 214 -18.02 -14.02 10.71
C VAL A 214 -18.62 -13.09 9.65
N MET A 215 -19.86 -12.62 9.84
CA MET A 215 -20.48 -11.65 8.94
C MET A 215 -19.67 -10.35 8.82
N LEU A 216 -19.17 -9.82 9.93
CA LEU A 216 -18.33 -8.61 9.92
C LEU A 216 -17.02 -8.85 9.17
N LEU A 217 -16.33 -9.96 9.43
CA LEU A 217 -15.08 -10.30 8.75
C LEU A 217 -15.28 -10.50 7.23
N LEU A 218 -16.37 -11.15 6.82
CA LEU A 218 -16.72 -11.30 5.41
C LEU A 218 -17.06 -9.95 4.75
N GLN A 219 -17.74 -9.06 5.47
CA GLN A 219 -18.03 -7.72 4.98
C GLN A 219 -16.74 -6.90 4.83
N GLU A 220 -15.84 -6.94 5.81
CA GLU A 220 -14.53 -6.27 5.74
C GLU A 220 -13.67 -6.82 4.59
N LEU A 221 -13.72 -8.14 4.34
CA LEU A 221 -13.09 -8.76 3.17
C LEU A 221 -13.66 -8.19 1.86
N VAL A 222 -14.98 -8.17 1.70
CA VAL A 222 -15.64 -7.67 0.50
C VAL A 222 -15.34 -6.18 0.29
N GLU A 223 -15.43 -5.36 1.32
CA GLU A 223 -15.10 -3.94 1.27
C GLU A 223 -13.62 -3.72 0.89
N GLY A 224 -12.71 -4.54 1.42
CA GLY A 224 -11.30 -4.54 1.07
C GLY A 224 -11.04 -4.89 -0.40
N LEU A 225 -11.73 -5.90 -0.94
CA LEU A 225 -11.64 -6.30 -2.35
C LEU A 225 -12.17 -5.21 -3.28
N VAL A 226 -13.32 -4.62 -2.96
CA VAL A 226 -13.91 -3.50 -3.72
C VAL A 226 -12.99 -2.29 -3.71
N ALA A 227 -12.41 -1.94 -2.55
CA ALA A 227 -11.47 -0.84 -2.45
C ALA A 227 -10.17 -1.10 -3.24
N SER A 228 -9.68 -2.35 -3.25
CA SER A 228 -8.51 -2.75 -4.04
C SER A 228 -8.79 -2.64 -5.55
N ALA A 229 -9.95 -3.12 -6.01
CA ALA A 229 -10.38 -2.99 -7.40
C ALA A 229 -10.45 -1.52 -7.85
N ALA A 230 -11.03 -0.65 -7.02
CA ALA A 230 -11.09 0.79 -7.28
C ALA A 230 -9.69 1.43 -7.34
N ASP A 231 -8.79 1.08 -6.41
CA ASP A 231 -7.40 1.57 -6.40
C ASP A 231 -6.61 1.11 -7.65
N GLU A 232 -6.87 -0.09 -8.16
CA GLU A 232 -6.27 -0.62 -9.40
C GLU A 232 -7.01 -0.14 -10.68
N GLY A 233 -8.05 0.66 -10.55
CA GLY A 233 -8.80 1.28 -11.66
C GLY A 233 -9.79 0.37 -12.37
N TYR A 234 -10.27 -0.69 -11.71
CA TYR A 234 -11.37 -1.53 -12.21
C TYR A 234 -12.70 -0.81 -11.96
N LEU A 235 -12.96 0.19 -12.79
CA LEU A 235 -14.15 1.03 -12.74
C LEU A 235 -14.81 1.06 -14.12
N ASP A 236 -16.10 0.80 -14.14
CA ASP A 236 -16.95 0.96 -15.30
C ASP A 236 -17.58 2.34 -15.27
N PHE A 237 -17.46 3.04 -16.40
CA PHE A 237 -18.02 4.36 -16.60
C PHE A 237 -19.12 4.29 -17.66
N ASP A 238 -20.12 5.17 -17.55
CA ASP A 238 -21.11 5.35 -18.60
C ASP A 238 -20.42 5.81 -19.90
N GLU A 239 -20.75 5.20 -21.05
CA GLU A 239 -20.24 5.59 -22.37
C GLU A 239 -20.52 7.07 -22.67
N GLY A 240 -21.62 7.62 -22.13
CA GLY A 240 -21.97 9.03 -22.26
C GLY A 240 -21.23 9.98 -21.31
N HIS A 241 -20.33 9.48 -20.46
CA HIS A 241 -19.68 10.31 -19.45
C HIS A 241 -18.78 11.38 -20.10
N PRO A 242 -18.94 12.69 -19.79
CA PRO A 242 -18.27 13.77 -20.52
C PRO A 242 -16.74 13.70 -20.58
N PHE A 243 -16.11 13.14 -19.53
CA PHE A 243 -14.67 12.93 -19.46
C PHE A 243 -14.26 11.50 -19.83
N TRP A 244 -14.79 10.47 -19.14
CA TRP A 244 -14.39 9.08 -19.36
C TRP A 244 -14.80 8.49 -20.72
N GLY A 245 -15.88 8.97 -21.35
CA GLY A 245 -16.34 8.46 -22.65
C GLY A 245 -15.35 8.67 -23.80
N GLN A 246 -14.30 9.46 -23.61
CA GLN A 246 -13.23 9.64 -24.60
C GLN A 246 -12.06 8.63 -24.45
N PHE A 247 -12.08 7.79 -23.42
CA PHE A 247 -11.06 6.78 -23.14
C PHE A 247 -11.66 5.39 -23.22
N THR A 248 -10.87 4.42 -23.66
CA THR A 248 -11.18 2.99 -23.48
C THR A 248 -11.05 2.59 -22.00
N LEU A 249 -11.60 1.43 -21.62
CA LEU A 249 -11.53 0.94 -20.25
C LEU A 249 -10.08 0.78 -19.73
N ASP A 250 -9.18 0.27 -20.57
CA ASP A 250 -7.77 0.11 -20.21
C ASP A 250 -7.07 1.46 -19.98
N GLU A 251 -7.40 2.45 -20.81
CA GLU A 251 -6.86 3.82 -20.69
C GLU A 251 -7.39 4.51 -19.43
N ALA A 252 -8.70 4.40 -19.16
CA ALA A 252 -9.30 4.91 -17.93
C ALA A 252 -8.64 4.27 -16.69
N ARG A 253 -8.40 2.95 -16.72
CA ARG A 253 -7.72 2.21 -15.65
C ARG A 253 -6.29 2.71 -15.40
N VAL A 254 -5.55 3.09 -16.43
CA VAL A 254 -4.21 3.69 -16.27
C VAL A 254 -4.30 5.05 -15.57
N ILE A 255 -5.24 5.90 -15.98
CA ILE A 255 -5.42 7.24 -15.40
C ILE A 255 -5.84 7.14 -13.92
N VAL A 256 -6.77 6.24 -13.59
CA VAL A 256 -7.22 6.03 -12.20
C VAL A 256 -6.08 5.52 -11.32
N ARG A 257 -5.27 4.56 -11.80
CA ARG A 257 -4.08 4.10 -11.08
C ARG A 257 -3.07 5.22 -10.83
N ALA A 258 -2.87 6.11 -11.82
CA ALA A 258 -2.00 7.27 -11.65
C ALA A 258 -2.53 8.22 -10.56
N LEU A 259 -3.83 8.48 -10.52
CA LEU A 259 -4.48 9.28 -9.46
C LEU A 259 -4.31 8.63 -8.08
N ALA A 260 -4.57 7.33 -7.97
CA ALA A 260 -4.42 6.57 -6.73
C ALA A 260 -2.97 6.59 -6.22
N GLY A 261 -1.98 6.44 -7.12
CA GLY A 261 -0.56 6.52 -6.82
C GLY A 261 -0.11 7.90 -6.31
N MET A 262 -0.79 8.97 -6.73
CA MET A 262 -0.58 10.33 -6.20
C MET A 262 -1.35 10.60 -4.88
N GLY A 263 -2.09 9.61 -4.38
CA GLY A 263 -2.89 9.71 -3.16
C GLY A 263 -4.31 10.24 -3.34
N PHE A 264 -4.80 10.34 -4.58
CA PHE A 264 -6.19 10.68 -4.89
C PHE A 264 -6.97 9.39 -5.14
N ARG A 265 -7.57 8.83 -4.08
CA ARG A 265 -8.30 7.57 -4.13
C ARG A 265 -9.79 7.79 -4.14
N TYR A 266 -10.50 7.05 -4.99
CA TYR A 266 -11.96 7.06 -5.05
C TYR A 266 -12.52 5.84 -4.32
N HIS A 267 -13.55 6.07 -3.51
CA HIS A 267 -14.34 5.05 -2.84
C HIS A 267 -15.76 5.12 -3.37
N ALA A 268 -16.32 4.00 -3.85
CA ALA A 268 -17.62 3.98 -4.50
C ALA A 268 -18.77 4.51 -3.63
N ARG A 269 -18.65 4.37 -2.31
CA ARG A 269 -19.68 4.81 -1.35
C ARG A 269 -19.49 6.24 -0.86
N ASP A 270 -18.24 6.64 -0.62
CA ASP A 270 -17.91 7.87 0.11
C ASP A 270 -17.29 8.95 -0.80
N GLY A 271 -17.10 8.64 -2.07
CA GLY A 271 -16.44 9.51 -3.03
C GLY A 271 -14.93 9.57 -2.79
N TRP A 272 -14.33 10.75 -2.89
CA TRP A 272 -12.90 10.95 -2.66
C TRP A 272 -12.51 10.66 -1.21
N LEU A 273 -11.58 9.72 -1.01
CA LEU A 273 -11.13 9.33 0.31
C LEU A 273 -10.57 10.52 1.09
N GLY A 274 -11.09 10.75 2.30
CA GLY A 274 -10.71 11.89 3.14
C GLY A 274 -11.04 13.26 2.55
N GLY A 275 -11.96 13.33 1.57
CA GLY A 275 -12.33 14.57 0.87
C GLY A 275 -11.22 15.15 -0.01
N ARG A 276 -10.13 14.40 -0.22
CA ARG A 276 -8.97 14.87 -1.00
C ARG A 276 -9.23 14.63 -2.48
N GLN A 277 -9.80 15.63 -3.13
CA GLN A 277 -10.00 15.66 -4.59
C GLN A 277 -8.77 16.24 -5.31
N PRO A 278 -8.42 15.74 -6.51
CA PRO A 278 -7.40 16.35 -7.35
C PRO A 278 -7.89 17.68 -7.94
N GLY A 279 -6.98 18.60 -8.22
CA GLY A 279 -7.25 19.76 -9.06
C GLY A 279 -7.06 19.43 -10.54
N PRO A 280 -7.37 20.38 -11.45
CA PRO A 280 -7.13 20.20 -12.88
C PRO A 280 -5.67 19.92 -13.24
N GLY A 281 -4.73 20.46 -12.48
CA GLY A 281 -3.29 20.23 -12.68
C GLY A 281 -2.87 18.80 -12.35
N GLU A 282 -3.37 18.25 -11.24
CA GLU A 282 -3.11 16.86 -10.85
C GLU A 282 -3.79 15.87 -11.80
N LEU A 283 -4.99 16.17 -12.28
CA LEU A 283 -5.64 15.36 -13.32
C LEU A 283 -4.85 15.39 -14.64
N ALA A 284 -4.35 16.56 -15.05
CA ALA A 284 -3.46 16.68 -16.22
C ALA A 284 -2.15 15.90 -16.03
N LEU A 285 -1.61 15.87 -14.81
CA LEU A 285 -0.43 15.07 -14.49
C LEU A 285 -0.71 13.57 -14.54
N ALA A 286 -1.87 13.11 -14.05
CA ALA A 286 -2.30 11.71 -14.17
C ALA A 286 -2.41 11.28 -15.64
N LEU A 287 -3.03 12.13 -16.47
CA LEU A 287 -3.11 11.92 -17.92
C LEU A 287 -1.72 11.81 -18.56
N ALA A 288 -0.81 12.71 -18.21
CA ALA A 288 0.56 12.67 -18.72
C ALA A 288 1.31 11.39 -18.28
N TYR A 289 1.07 10.90 -17.06
CA TYR A 289 1.64 9.63 -16.58
C TYR A 289 1.14 8.43 -17.40
N GLY A 290 -0.13 8.48 -17.83
CA GLY A 290 -0.70 7.51 -18.77
C GLY A 290 -0.24 7.66 -20.22
N GLY A 291 0.59 8.65 -20.53
CA GLY A 291 1.09 8.91 -21.88
C GLY A 291 0.14 9.73 -22.77
N TYR A 292 -0.92 10.34 -22.19
CA TYR A 292 -1.89 11.14 -22.95
C TYR A 292 -1.45 12.59 -23.08
N ASP A 293 -1.60 13.14 -24.28
CA ASP A 293 -1.46 14.59 -24.49
C ASP A 293 -2.70 15.32 -23.98
N VAL A 294 -2.52 16.10 -22.92
CA VAL A 294 -3.56 16.93 -22.30
C VAL A 294 -4.24 17.88 -23.32
N ARG A 295 -3.52 18.26 -24.39
CA ARG A 295 -4.10 19.11 -25.45
C ARG A 295 -5.05 18.36 -26.38
N GLY A 296 -4.94 17.03 -26.45
CA GLY A 296 -5.82 16.15 -27.20
C GLY A 296 -7.09 15.76 -26.45
N VAL A 297 -7.11 15.96 -25.12
CA VAL A 297 -8.27 15.67 -24.27
C VAL A 297 -9.35 16.72 -24.48
N GLY A 298 -10.54 16.27 -24.88
CA GLY A 298 -11.67 17.12 -25.22
C GLY A 298 -12.29 17.78 -23.99
N GLY A 299 -11.81 18.97 -23.64
CA GLY A 299 -12.37 19.79 -22.55
C GLY A 299 -11.97 19.27 -21.17
N MET A 300 -10.85 19.76 -20.65
CA MET A 300 -10.42 19.42 -19.30
C MET A 300 -11.47 19.80 -18.25
N PRO A 301 -11.83 18.88 -17.33
CA PRO A 301 -12.81 19.16 -16.28
C PRO A 301 -12.40 20.33 -15.40
N SER A 302 -13.34 21.23 -15.08
CA SER A 302 -13.15 22.23 -14.03
C SER A 302 -13.05 21.56 -12.65
N ALA A 303 -12.49 22.26 -11.66
CA ALA A 303 -12.42 21.73 -10.29
C ALA A 303 -13.77 21.24 -9.73
N SER A 304 -14.87 21.95 -10.04
CA SER A 304 -16.23 21.55 -9.69
C SER A 304 -16.73 20.29 -10.41
N SER A 305 -16.23 20.02 -11.62
CA SER A 305 -16.55 18.80 -12.36
C SER A 305 -15.68 17.63 -11.92
N ILE A 306 -14.43 17.89 -11.48
CA ILE A 306 -13.54 16.85 -10.92
C ILE A 306 -14.11 16.26 -9.63
N ALA A 307 -14.80 17.05 -8.82
CA ALA A 307 -15.51 16.56 -7.64
C ALA A 307 -16.51 15.42 -7.98
N ARG A 308 -17.07 15.47 -9.20
CA ARG A 308 -18.08 14.54 -9.74
C ARG A 308 -17.51 13.61 -10.82
N LEU A 309 -16.18 13.49 -10.88
CA LEU A 309 -15.51 12.77 -11.96
C LEU A 309 -15.91 11.29 -12.01
N PHE A 310 -16.26 10.71 -10.87
CA PHE A 310 -16.63 9.31 -10.74
C PHE A 310 -18.13 9.12 -10.50
N ASP A 311 -18.95 10.17 -10.73
CA ASP A 311 -20.40 10.05 -10.59
C ASP A 311 -20.93 8.98 -11.55
N GLY A 312 -21.63 7.99 -10.99
CA GLY A 312 -22.15 6.86 -11.74
C GLY A 312 -21.14 5.76 -12.06
N ALA A 313 -19.87 5.90 -11.66
CA ALA A 313 -18.88 4.85 -11.81
C ALA A 313 -19.24 3.64 -10.95
N ARG A 314 -19.13 2.43 -11.52
CA ARG A 314 -19.31 1.16 -10.80
C ARG A 314 -17.97 0.45 -10.67
N VAL A 315 -17.71 -0.18 -9.54
CA VAL A 315 -16.48 -0.95 -9.37
C VAL A 315 -16.69 -2.33 -9.97
N ALA A 316 -15.89 -2.69 -10.96
CA ALA A 316 -15.90 -4.00 -11.61
C ALA A 316 -15.00 -4.96 -10.83
N THR A 317 -15.38 -5.25 -9.59
CA THR A 317 -14.57 -6.07 -8.68
C THR A 317 -14.50 -7.53 -9.14
N GLU A 318 -15.51 -8.02 -9.84
CA GLU A 318 -15.52 -9.36 -10.45
C GLU A 318 -14.41 -9.51 -11.50
N ASP A 319 -14.28 -8.52 -12.40
CA ASP A 319 -13.20 -8.47 -13.39
C ASP A 319 -11.82 -8.39 -12.73
N HIS A 320 -11.73 -7.64 -11.63
CA HIS A 320 -10.50 -7.54 -10.85
C HIS A 320 -10.09 -8.89 -10.24
N LEU A 321 -11.04 -9.59 -9.64
CA LEU A 321 -10.84 -10.91 -9.06
C LEU A 321 -10.44 -11.94 -10.12
N ALA A 322 -11.13 -11.95 -11.26
CA ALA A 322 -10.83 -12.87 -12.36
C ALA A 322 -9.38 -12.71 -12.87
N VAL A 323 -8.87 -11.48 -12.90
CA VAL A 323 -7.49 -11.20 -13.36
C VAL A 323 -6.46 -11.44 -12.25
N ARG A 324 -6.70 -10.98 -11.03
CA ARG A 324 -5.66 -10.88 -9.98
C ARG A 324 -5.67 -12.04 -8.99
N ALA A 325 -6.83 -12.63 -8.73
CA ALA A 325 -6.97 -13.76 -7.82
C ALA A 325 -7.86 -14.85 -8.42
N PRO A 326 -7.55 -15.38 -9.63
CA PRO A 326 -8.41 -16.33 -10.31
C PRO A 326 -8.67 -17.60 -9.49
N SER A 327 -7.74 -17.96 -8.62
CA SER A 327 -7.88 -19.11 -7.74
C SER A 327 -8.15 -18.71 -6.29
N MET A 328 -8.29 -17.44 -5.94
CA MET A 328 -8.51 -16.97 -4.56
C MET A 328 -7.53 -17.62 -3.55
N THR A 329 -6.27 -17.86 -3.94
CA THR A 329 -5.28 -18.38 -2.97
C THR A 329 -5.01 -17.32 -1.91
N LEU A 330 -4.56 -17.76 -0.73
CA LEU A 330 -4.28 -16.83 0.36
C LEU A 330 -3.30 -15.74 -0.09
N ASP A 331 -2.20 -16.11 -0.75
CA ASP A 331 -1.21 -15.15 -1.27
C ASP A 331 -1.80 -14.15 -2.27
N GLN A 332 -2.71 -14.58 -3.14
CA GLN A 332 -3.38 -13.69 -4.09
C GLN A 332 -4.24 -12.66 -3.37
N VAL A 333 -5.07 -13.11 -2.43
CA VAL A 333 -5.96 -12.22 -1.67
C VAL A 333 -5.17 -11.28 -0.76
N LEU A 334 -4.15 -11.77 -0.07
CA LEU A 334 -3.25 -10.93 0.74
C LEU A 334 -2.53 -9.89 -0.14
N SER A 335 -2.02 -10.29 -1.31
CA SER A 335 -1.38 -9.37 -2.26
C SER A 335 -2.34 -8.29 -2.76
N MET A 336 -3.61 -8.64 -3.02
CA MET A 336 -4.64 -7.67 -3.44
C MET A 336 -5.01 -6.70 -2.32
N LEU A 337 -5.16 -7.18 -1.09
CA LEU A 337 -5.61 -6.36 0.04
C LEU A 337 -4.49 -5.46 0.60
N GLY A 338 -3.24 -5.90 0.51
CA GLY A 338 -2.10 -5.20 1.12
C GLY A 338 -2.32 -5.02 2.62
N GLY A 339 -2.07 -3.81 3.15
CA GLY A 339 -2.28 -3.50 4.57
C GLY A 339 -3.74 -3.61 5.06
N ARG A 340 -4.72 -3.74 4.16
CA ARG A 340 -6.12 -4.01 4.56
C ARG A 340 -6.33 -5.44 5.03
N ALA A 341 -5.36 -6.34 4.84
CA ALA A 341 -5.43 -7.71 5.29
C ALA A 341 -5.19 -7.88 6.80
N ASP A 342 -4.52 -6.93 7.45
CA ASP A 342 -4.13 -7.01 8.87
C ASP A 342 -5.29 -7.30 9.84
N PRO A 343 -6.45 -6.61 9.77
CA PRO A 343 -7.58 -6.88 10.68
C PRO A 343 -8.26 -8.23 10.44
N LEU A 344 -8.03 -8.86 9.29
CA LEU A 344 -8.70 -10.08 8.86
C LEU A 344 -7.97 -11.37 9.30
N GLY A 345 -7.06 -11.28 10.28
CA GLY A 345 -6.26 -12.41 10.79
C GLY A 345 -7.07 -13.68 11.08
N GLU A 346 -8.20 -13.54 11.78
CA GLU A 346 -9.11 -14.66 12.09
C GLU A 346 -9.67 -15.36 10.85
N LEU A 347 -9.88 -14.59 9.78
CA LEU A 347 -10.39 -15.09 8.51
C LEU A 347 -9.29 -15.86 7.76
N TRP A 348 -8.03 -15.45 7.90
CA TRP A 348 -6.87 -16.14 7.32
C TRP A 348 -6.59 -17.49 7.96
N ASP A 349 -6.75 -17.59 9.29
CA ASP A 349 -6.58 -18.85 10.03
C ASP A 349 -7.51 -19.96 9.53
N SER A 350 -8.69 -19.58 9.01
CA SER A 350 -9.70 -20.50 8.47
C SER A 350 -9.78 -20.49 6.94
N TRP A 351 -8.83 -19.85 6.24
CA TRP A 351 -8.94 -19.61 4.80
C TRP A 351 -9.09 -20.88 3.96
N GLY A 352 -8.44 -21.98 4.38
CA GLY A 352 -8.57 -23.28 3.73
C GLY A 352 -10.01 -23.82 3.68
N ARG A 353 -10.87 -23.40 4.61
CA ARG A 353 -12.31 -23.75 4.66
C ARG A 353 -13.18 -22.69 3.98
N ILE A 354 -12.82 -21.41 4.13
CA ILE A 354 -13.56 -20.29 3.53
C ILE A 354 -13.44 -20.29 2.01
N ARG A 355 -12.24 -20.49 1.47
CA ARG A 355 -11.96 -20.40 0.03
C ARG A 355 -12.86 -21.32 -0.81
N PRO A 356 -13.02 -22.62 -0.50
CA PRO A 356 -13.96 -23.48 -1.21
C PRO A 356 -15.40 -22.96 -1.21
N LEU A 357 -15.87 -22.39 -0.11
CA LEU A 357 -17.23 -21.82 -0.01
C LEU A 357 -17.40 -20.57 -0.86
N LEU A 358 -16.39 -19.71 -0.90
CA LEU A 358 -16.38 -18.51 -1.74
C LEU A 358 -16.36 -18.84 -3.23
N LEU A 359 -15.73 -19.95 -3.61
CA LEU A 359 -15.62 -20.45 -4.98
C LEU A 359 -16.74 -21.44 -5.36
N ALA A 360 -17.69 -21.72 -4.45
CA ALA A 360 -18.81 -22.60 -4.73
C ALA A 360 -19.91 -21.89 -5.52
N ASP A 361 -20.75 -22.69 -6.16
CA ASP A 361 -22.04 -22.21 -6.69
C ASP A 361 -22.94 -21.77 -5.54
N PRO A 362 -23.69 -20.67 -5.70
CA PRO A 362 -24.58 -20.19 -4.67
C PRO A 362 -25.72 -21.20 -4.44
N PRO A 363 -26.20 -21.37 -3.20
CA PRO A 363 -27.31 -22.26 -2.92
C PRO A 363 -28.52 -21.86 -3.77
N SER A 364 -29.08 -22.81 -4.52
CA SER A 364 -30.31 -22.61 -5.30
C SER A 364 -31.47 -22.40 -4.32
N HIS A 365 -32.12 -21.24 -4.40
CA HIS A 365 -33.29 -20.92 -3.58
C HIS A 365 -34.58 -21.56 -4.12
#